data_AF-A0A6H1ZQM5-F1
#
_entry.id   AF-A0A6H1ZQM5-F1
#
_cell.length_a   1.000
_cell.length_b   1.000
_cell.length_c   1.000
_cell.angle_alpha   90.00
_cell.angle_beta   90.00
_cell.angle_gamma   90.00
#
_symmetry.space_group_name_H-M   'P 1'
#
loop_
_entity.id
_entity.type
_entity.pdbx_description
1 polymer ?
#
loop_
_entity_poly.entity_id
_entity_poly.type
_entity_poly.pdbx_seq_one_letter_code
_entity_poly.pdbx_strand_id
1 'polypeptide(L)' 'MSWWNGDKIIKYEPQQCRNFPNWELIDCGCCNGIEWGGEYPIECKTCGGNGRIYHHKTSGVLALYPGGPFVGRG' A
#
# COMPACT_ATOMS: atom_id res chain seq x y z
N MET A 1 0.27 -9.63 2.41
CA MET A 1 0.25 -9.89 0.94
C MET A 1 1.65 -10.27 0.48
N SER A 2 1.83 -10.77 -0.74
CA SER A 2 3.10 -11.38 -1.15
C SER A 2 3.54 -11.03 -2.57
N TRP A 3 4.81 -10.69 -2.77
CA TRP A 3 5.39 -10.38 -4.09
C TRP A 3 6.63 -11.24 -4.39
N TRP A 4 6.90 -11.52 -5.67
CA TRP A 4 8.03 -12.34 -6.12
C TRP A 4 9.23 -11.44 -6.47
N ASN A 5 10.36 -11.61 -5.79
CA ASN A 5 11.56 -10.78 -6.02
C ASN A 5 12.54 -11.39 -7.05
N GLY A 6 12.15 -12.44 -7.77
CA GLY A 6 13.02 -13.21 -8.66
C GLY A 6 13.56 -14.51 -8.05
N ASP A 7 13.52 -14.65 -6.73
CA ASP A 7 14.13 -15.77 -5.98
C ASP A 7 13.14 -16.40 -4.98
N LYS A 8 12.32 -15.58 -4.31
CA LYS A 8 11.30 -16.04 -3.36
C LYS A 8 10.08 -15.12 -3.31
N ILE A 9 8.99 -15.70 -2.79
CA ILE A 9 7.80 -14.95 -2.39
C ILE A 9 8.11 -14.20 -1.09
N ILE A 10 8.24 -12.88 -1.17
CA ILE A 10 8.35 -12.00 0.00
C ILE A 10 6.93 -11.70 0.49
N LYS A 11 6.61 -12.16 1.71
CA LYS A 11 5.37 -11.80 2.40
C LYS A 11 5.64 -10.60 3.30
N TYR A 12 4.96 -9.49 3.05
CA TYR A 12 4.90 -8.40 4.01
C TYR A 12 3.67 -8.61 4.90
N GLU A 13 3.93 -8.89 6.18
CA GLU A 13 2.88 -8.91 7.18
C GLU A 13 2.42 -7.47 7.48
N PRO A 14 1.12 -7.26 7.74
CA PRO A 14 0.63 -5.98 8.20
C PRO A 14 1.40 -5.52 9.45
N GLN A 15 1.94 -4.30 9.43
CA GLN A 15 2.62 -3.73 10.59
C GLN A 15 1.69 -2.78 11.35
N GLN A 16 1.40 -3.10 12.60
CA GLN A 16 0.55 -2.23 13.42
C GLN A 16 1.21 -0.86 13.63
N CYS A 17 0.44 0.21 13.44
CA CYS A 17 0.88 1.58 13.69
C CYS A 17 0.91 1.85 15.20
N ARG A 18 2.08 2.18 15.76
CA ARG A 18 2.24 2.44 17.20
C ARG A 18 1.34 3.56 17.72
N ASN A 19 1.22 4.65 16.97
CA ASN A 19 0.43 5.83 17.36
C ASN A 19 -1.05 5.74 16.95
N PHE A 20 -1.40 4.74 16.14
CA PHE A 20 -2.74 4.58 15.57
C PHE A 20 -3.15 3.11 15.67
N PRO A 21 -3.61 2.64 16.84
CA PRO A 21 -3.74 1.21 17.13
C PRO A 21 -4.78 0.49 16.27
N ASN A 22 -5.73 1.22 15.68
CA ASN A 22 -6.72 0.66 14.74
C ASN A 22 -6.24 0.66 13.28
N TRP A 23 -5.02 1.14 13.03
CA TRP A 23 -4.43 1.20 11.71
C TRP A 23 -3.24 0.25 11.60
N GLU A 24 -3.14 -0.40 10.45
CA GLU A 24 -2.00 -1.23 10.07
C GLU A 24 -1.45 -0.77 8.72
N LEU A 25 -0.14 -0.87 8.58
CA LEU A 25 0.57 -0.63 7.33
C LEU A 25 0.60 -1.94 6.57
N ILE A 26 0.00 -1.96 5.38
CA ILE A 26 0.02 -3.09 4.48
C ILE A 26 0.82 -2.74 3.22
N ASP A 27 1.47 -3.76 2.66
CA ASP A 27 2.16 -3.65 1.37
C ASP A 27 1.14 -3.66 0.23
N CYS A 28 1.32 -2.80 -0.77
CA CYS A 28 0.37 -2.67 -1.86
C CYS A 28 0.32 -3.92 -2.77
N GLY A 29 1.33 -4.79 -2.75
CA GLY A 29 1.38 -6.09 -3.43
C GLY A 29 1.38 -6.07 -4.97
N CYS A 30 0.70 -5.12 -5.60
CA CYS A 30 0.51 -5.05 -7.04
C CYS A 30 1.64 -4.32 -7.77
N CYS A 31 2.23 -3.31 -7.14
CA CYS A 31 3.03 -2.33 -7.87
C CYS A 31 4.41 -2.07 -7.23
N ASN A 32 4.59 -2.31 -5.93
CA ASN A 32 5.75 -1.81 -5.19
C ASN A 32 6.02 -0.30 -5.45
N GLY A 33 4.95 0.46 -5.75
CA GLY A 33 5.00 1.85 -6.22
C GLY A 33 4.78 2.07 -7.73
N ILE A 34 4.92 1.04 -8.57
CA ILE A 34 4.87 1.13 -10.05
C ILE A 34 3.67 0.36 -10.62
N GLU A 35 2.70 1.06 -11.19
CA GLU A 35 1.67 0.44 -12.01
C GLU A 35 2.28 0.11 -13.39
N TRP A 36 2.25 -1.18 -13.76
CA TRP A 36 2.76 -1.67 -15.02
C TRP A 36 1.66 -1.62 -16.07
N GLY A 37 1.79 -0.70 -17.03
CA GLY A 37 0.86 -0.56 -18.15
C GLY A 37 1.16 0.69 -18.98
N GLY A 38 1.57 0.51 -20.23
CA GLY A 38 2.02 1.58 -21.14
C GLY A 38 3.49 1.45 -21.56
N GLU A 39 4.01 2.41 -22.35
CA GLU A 39 5.43 2.43 -22.78
C GLU A 39 6.41 2.73 -21.63
N TYR A 40 5.92 3.27 -20.50
CA TYR A 40 6.72 3.66 -19.35
C TYR A 40 6.05 3.26 -18.03
N PRO A 41 6.84 2.99 -16.97
CA PRO A 41 6.29 2.78 -15.62
C PRO A 41 5.54 4.03 -15.16
N ILE A 42 4.30 3.85 -14.70
CA ILE A 42 3.49 4.94 -14.14
C ILE A 42 3.35 4.77 -12.63
N GLU A 43 3.22 5.89 -11.92
CA GLU A 43 3.02 5.89 -10.48
C GLU A 43 1.70 5.22 -10.10
N CYS A 44 1.75 4.28 -9.18
CA CYS A 44 0.60 3.49 -8.75
C CYS A 44 -0.44 4.36 -8.02
N LYS A 45 -1.61 4.57 -8.64
CA LYS A 45 -2.67 5.48 -8.11
C LYS A 45 -3.23 5.07 -6.75
N THR A 46 -3.15 3.79 -6.41
CA THR A 46 -3.65 3.24 -5.15
C THR A 46 -2.72 3.57 -3.97
N CYS A 47 -1.40 3.55 -4.21
CA CYS A 47 -0.43 3.78 -3.15
C CYS A 47 0.41 5.03 -3.35
N GLY A 48 0.16 5.88 -4.35
CA GLY A 48 0.94 7.12 -4.59
C GLY A 48 2.44 6.86 -4.75
N GLY A 49 2.82 5.74 -5.36
CA GLY A 49 4.23 5.40 -5.54
C GLY A 49 4.99 4.93 -4.29
N ASN A 50 4.43 5.07 -3.08
CA ASN A 50 5.13 4.70 -1.83
C ASN A 50 5.17 3.20 -1.52
N GLY A 51 4.50 2.36 -2.32
CA GLY A 51 4.47 0.89 -2.16
C GLY A 51 3.71 0.40 -0.92
N ARG A 52 3.21 1.32 -0.10
CA ARG A 52 2.58 1.06 1.20
C ARG A 52 1.22 1.74 1.27
N ILE A 53 0.27 1.10 1.94
CA ILE A 53 -1.08 1.60 2.18
C ILE A 53 -1.44 1.39 3.65
N TYR A 54 -2.19 2.32 4.24
CA TYR A 54 -2.69 2.20 5.62
C TYR A 54 -4.10 1.63 5.58
N HIS A 55 -4.36 0.60 6.37
CA HIS A 55 -5.65 -0.09 6.47
C HIS A 55 -6.20 0.06 7.89
N HIS A 56 -7.46 0.47 8.00
CA HIS A 56 -8.17 0.55 9.27
C HIS A 56 -8.83 -0.79 9.59
N LYS A 57 -8.34 -1.49 10.62
CA LYS A 57 -8.68 -2.88 10.95
C LYS A 57 -10.17 -3.15 11.12
N THR A 58 -10.93 -2.16 11.62
CA THR A 58 -12.35 -2.35 11.95
C THR A 58 -13.26 -1.96 10.78
N SER A 59 -12.94 -0.89 10.06
CA SER A 59 -13.84 -0.36 9.01
C SER A 59 -13.47 -0.83 7.60
N GLY A 60 -12.32 -1.47 7.42
CA GLY A 60 -11.83 -1.85 6.09
C GLY A 60 -11.34 -0.67 5.24
N VAL A 61 -11.35 0.55 5.79
CA VAL A 61 -10.96 1.77 5.06
C VAL A 61 -9.46 1.73 4.77
N LEU A 62 -9.10 2.11 3.56
CA LEU A 62 -7.72 2.29 3.14
C LEU A 62 -7.39 3.78 3.06
N ALA A 63 -6.14 4.16 3.34
CA ALA A 63 -5.66 5.54 3.32
C ALA A 63 -4.15 5.65 3.04
N LEU A 64 -3.69 6.84 2.62
CA LEU A 64 -2.25 7.14 2.48
C LEU A 64 -1.53 7.35 3.82
N TYR A 65 -2.28 7.73 4.86
CA TYR A 65 -1.85 7.82 6.25
C TYR A 65 -3.07 7.63 7.16
N PRO A 66 -2.90 7.31 8.45
CA PRO A 66 -4.02 7.08 9.36
C PRO A 66 -5.00 8.26 9.40
N GLY A 67 -6.26 8.02 8.99
CA GLY A 67 -7.31 9.03 8.90
C GLY A 67 -7.23 9.96 7.70
N GLY A 68 -6.27 9.74 6.79
CA GLY A 68 -6.12 10.50 5.55
C GLY A 68 -7.01 10.02 4.42
N PRO A 69 -7.04 10.75 3.29
CA PRO A 69 -7.72 10.30 2.08
C PRO A 69 -7.04 9.08 1.47
N PHE A 70 -7.83 8.24 0.78
CA PHE A 70 -7.30 7.10 0.01
C PHE A 70 -6.72 7.52 -1.34
N VAL A 71 -7.15 8.66 -1.87
CA VAL A 71 -6.74 9.17 -3.18
C VAL A 71 -6.63 10.69 -3.13
N GLY A 72 -5.41 11.20 -3.30
CA GLY A 72 -5.15 12.61 -3.53
C GLY A 72 -5.29 12.92 -5.02
N ARG A 73 -6.50 13.29 -5.44
CA ARG A 73 -6.68 14.24 -6.54
C ARG A 73 -7.46 15.42 -6.00
N GLY A 74 -6.73 16.42 -5.54
CA GLY A 74 -7.18 17.81 -5.64
C GLY A 74 -6.90 18.30 -7.05
#